data_AF-Q94K11-F1
#
_entry.id   AF-Q94K11-F1
#
_cell.length_a   1.000
_cell.length_b   1.000
_cell.length_c   1.000
_cell.angle_alpha   90.00
_cell.angle_beta   90.00
_cell.angle_gamma   90.00
#
_symmetry.space_group_name_H-M   'P 1'
#
loop_
_entity.id
_entity.type
_entity.pdbx_description
1 polymer ?
#
loop_
_entity_poly.entity_id
_entity_poly.type
_entity_poly.pdbx_seq_one_letter_code
_entity_poly.pdbx_strand_id
1 'polypeptide(L)'
;MDTSSASSQSVQGSERLAFKPEGYNFWEWRGHKIHYVVQGEGSPLVLIHGFGASVFHWRYNIPELAKKYKVYALDLLGFGWSDKALIEYDAMVWTDQVIDFMKEVVKEPAVVVGNSLGGFTALSVAVGLPEQVTGVALLNSAGQFAAESRKREEADETVITKFIVKPLKEIFQRVVLGFLFWQAKQPSRIESVLKSVYIDSTNVDDYLVESISKPATDPNAGEVYYRLMTRFLTNQSRYTLDSVLSKMTCPLLLVWGDLDPWVGPAKAEKIKAFYSNSSLVHLQAGHCPHDEVPEAVNKALLDWLSINIASKPASPIVLET
;
A
#
# COMPACT_ATOMS: atom_id res chain seq x y z
N MET A 1 42.53 -0.53 18.17
CA MET A 1 42.09 -1.73 17.41
C MET A 1 40.69 -1.40 16.94
N ASP A 2 40.62 -0.80 15.75
CA ASP A 2 39.39 -0.39 15.10
C ASP A 2 38.67 -1.62 14.56
N THR A 3 37.44 -1.84 15.02
CA THR A 3 36.53 -2.81 14.43
C THR A 3 35.65 -2.09 13.41
N SER A 4 35.89 -2.43 12.15
CA SER A 4 35.24 -1.91 10.96
C SER A 4 33.71 -2.05 11.01
N SER A 5 33.03 -0.92 10.79
CA SER A 5 31.62 -0.88 10.37
C SER A 5 31.51 -1.44 8.94
N ALA A 6 30.83 -2.56 8.79
CA ALA A 6 30.43 -3.06 7.48
C ALA A 6 29.38 -2.12 6.88
N SER A 7 29.77 -1.34 5.88
CA SER A 7 28.89 -0.50 5.08
C SER A 7 28.03 -1.39 4.16
N SER A 8 26.73 -1.48 4.43
CA SER A 8 25.75 -1.97 3.46
C SER A 8 25.64 -0.94 2.34
N GLN A 9 26.03 -1.32 1.12
CA GLN A 9 25.83 -0.48 -0.07
C GLN A 9 24.34 -0.48 -0.42
N SER A 10 23.62 0.57 -0.02
CA SER A 10 22.35 0.96 -0.62
C SER A 10 22.53 1.16 -2.13
N VAL A 11 21.47 1.01 -2.93
CA VAL A 11 21.44 1.36 -4.37
C VAL A 11 22.15 2.71 -4.59
N GLN A 12 23.39 2.66 -5.09
CA GLN A 12 24.25 3.83 -5.24
C GLN A 12 23.72 4.71 -6.38
N GLY A 13 23.07 5.82 -6.05
CA GLY A 13 22.82 6.92 -6.99
C GLY A 13 21.36 7.30 -7.24
N SER A 14 20.39 6.54 -6.74
CA SER A 14 18.97 6.87 -6.89
C SER A 14 18.54 7.91 -5.85
N GLU A 15 17.94 9.02 -6.30
CA GLU A 15 17.35 10.01 -5.41
C GLU A 15 16.21 9.36 -4.62
N ARG A 16 16.20 9.52 -3.29
CA ARG A 16 15.19 8.94 -2.41
C ARG A 16 14.52 10.02 -1.57
N LEU A 17 13.23 9.82 -1.27
CA LEU A 17 12.48 10.66 -0.35
C LEU A 17 13.21 10.72 0.99
N ALA A 18 13.49 11.93 1.47
CA ALA A 18 14.19 12.13 2.73
C ALA A 18 13.33 11.72 3.91
N PHE A 19 13.81 10.79 4.74
CA PHE A 19 13.11 10.35 5.94
C PHE A 19 12.92 11.51 6.93
N LYS A 20 11.67 11.70 7.38
CA LYS A 20 11.31 12.71 8.40
C LYS A 20 10.63 12.04 9.59
N PRO A 21 11.29 11.98 10.77
CA PRO A 21 10.73 11.38 11.99
C PRO A 21 9.34 11.91 12.41
N GLU A 22 9.06 13.16 12.09
CA GLU A 22 7.82 13.89 12.39
C GLU A 22 6.75 13.77 11.28
N GLY A 23 7.09 13.17 10.14
CA GLY A 23 6.25 13.10 8.95
C GLY A 23 6.43 14.29 8.00
N TYR A 24 5.48 14.47 7.07
CA TYR A 24 5.55 15.48 6.01
C TYR A 24 4.37 16.45 6.10
N ASN A 25 3.33 16.28 5.28
CA ASN A 25 2.13 17.11 5.30
C ASN A 25 0.98 16.38 5.98
N PHE A 26 -0.05 17.12 6.37
CA PHE A 26 -1.24 16.56 6.99
C PHE A 26 -2.52 17.20 6.44
N TRP A 27 -3.56 16.38 6.30
CA TRP A 27 -4.92 16.76 5.93
C TRP A 27 -5.88 16.25 7.01
N GLU A 28 -6.91 17.02 7.32
CA GLU A 28 -7.91 16.63 8.30
C GLU A 28 -9.09 15.95 7.59
N TRP A 29 -9.31 14.67 7.86
CA TRP A 29 -10.36 13.87 7.24
C TRP A 29 -11.31 13.33 8.31
N ARG A 30 -12.57 13.78 8.29
CA ARG A 30 -13.61 13.35 9.24
C ARG A 30 -13.17 13.45 10.72
N GLY A 31 -12.37 14.47 11.05
CA GLY A 31 -11.82 14.68 12.40
C GLY A 31 -10.58 13.86 12.74
N HIS A 32 -9.94 13.24 11.73
CA HIS A 32 -8.68 12.51 11.88
C HIS A 32 -7.57 13.18 11.09
N LYS A 33 -6.38 13.23 11.68
CA LYS A 33 -5.17 13.74 11.04
C LYS A 33 -4.58 12.66 10.13
N ILE A 34 -4.59 12.93 8.83
CA ILE A 34 -4.08 12.03 7.79
C ILE A 34 -2.77 12.58 7.25
N HIS A 35 -1.73 11.76 7.29
CA HIS A 35 -0.42 12.11 6.77
C HIS A 35 -0.33 11.85 5.27
N TYR A 36 0.35 12.75 4.56
CA TYR A 36 0.62 12.58 3.14
C TYR A 36 1.88 13.34 2.67
N VAL A 37 2.38 12.96 1.50
CA VAL A 37 3.46 13.59 0.75
C VAL A 37 2.91 14.10 -0.57
N VAL A 38 3.41 15.25 -1.03
CA VAL A 38 3.23 15.73 -2.39
C VAL A 38 4.57 16.21 -2.94
N GLN A 39 4.93 15.80 -4.15
CA GLN A 39 6.16 16.24 -4.82
C GLN A 39 5.95 16.31 -6.34
N GLY A 40 6.63 17.27 -7.00
CA GLY A 40 6.57 17.44 -8.45
C GLY A 40 5.36 18.22 -8.94
N GLU A 41 5.25 18.31 -10.27
CA GLU A 41 4.19 19.01 -10.99
C GLU A 41 3.72 18.16 -12.19
N GLY A 42 2.58 18.52 -12.80
CA GLY A 42 2.02 17.82 -13.94
C GLY A 42 0.81 16.96 -13.58
N SER A 43 0.51 15.94 -14.39
CA SER A 43 -0.65 15.07 -14.19
C SER A 43 -0.54 14.32 -12.84
N PRO A 44 -1.62 14.24 -12.03
CA PRO A 44 -1.55 13.65 -10.70
C PRO A 44 -1.38 12.12 -10.68
N LEU A 45 -0.55 11.63 -9.76
CA LEU A 45 -0.45 10.22 -9.37
C LEU A 45 -0.76 10.11 -7.87
N VAL A 46 -1.49 9.09 -7.44
CA VAL A 46 -1.78 8.80 -6.03
C VAL A 46 -1.23 7.42 -5.69
N LEU A 47 -0.27 7.35 -4.77
CA LEU A 47 0.40 6.12 -4.35
C LEU A 47 -0.15 5.64 -3.00
N ILE A 48 -0.52 4.36 -2.91
CA ILE A 48 -1.13 3.75 -1.73
C ILE A 48 -0.28 2.56 -1.26
N HIS A 49 0.22 2.64 -0.03
CA HIS A 49 1.09 1.63 0.55
C HIS A 49 0.35 0.34 0.97
N GLY A 50 1.12 -0.73 1.25
CA GLY A 50 0.63 -2.01 1.74
C GLY A 50 0.33 -2.06 3.23
N PHE A 51 -0.19 -3.18 3.73
CA PHE A 51 -0.51 -3.36 5.15
C PHE A 51 0.74 -3.21 6.03
N GLY A 52 0.65 -2.38 7.07
CA GLY A 52 1.75 -2.18 8.03
C GLY A 52 2.89 -1.28 7.54
N ALA A 53 2.79 -0.73 6.32
CA ALA A 53 3.75 0.21 5.76
C ALA A 53 3.32 1.68 5.96
N SER A 54 3.99 2.59 5.26
CA SER A 54 3.69 4.03 5.19
C SER A 54 4.06 4.58 3.80
N VAL A 55 3.82 5.86 3.54
CA VAL A 55 4.27 6.57 2.33
C VAL A 55 5.77 6.41 2.09
N PHE A 56 6.55 6.22 3.15
CA PHE A 56 8.00 6.07 3.04
C PHE A 56 8.42 4.80 2.29
N HIS A 57 7.51 3.82 2.16
CA HIS A 57 7.76 2.63 1.33
C HIS A 57 7.89 2.97 -0.17
N TRP A 58 7.37 4.13 -0.60
CA TRP A 58 7.51 4.66 -1.96
C TRP A 58 8.73 5.58 -2.13
N ARG A 59 9.68 5.59 -1.19
CA ARG A 59 10.81 6.54 -1.15
C ARG A 59 11.65 6.60 -2.42
N TYR A 60 11.76 5.51 -3.18
CA TYR A 60 12.51 5.50 -4.44
C TYR A 60 11.64 5.78 -5.67
N ASN A 61 10.32 5.76 -5.52
CA ASN A 61 9.37 6.01 -6.62
C ASN A 61 8.95 7.47 -6.65
N ILE A 62 8.71 8.08 -5.49
CA ILE A 62 8.22 9.46 -5.38
C ILE A 62 9.16 10.45 -6.10
N PRO A 63 10.49 10.49 -5.82
CA PRO A 63 11.37 11.46 -6.48
C PRO A 63 11.49 11.22 -7.99
N GLU A 64 11.56 9.96 -8.43
CA GLU A 64 11.68 9.62 -9.85
C GLU A 64 10.43 10.00 -10.65
N LEU A 65 9.25 9.64 -10.15
CA LEU A 65 7.97 9.99 -10.78
C LEU A 65 7.73 11.51 -10.74
N ALA A 66 8.16 12.19 -9.68
CA ALA A 66 8.01 13.63 -9.50
C ALA A 66 8.76 14.48 -10.54
N LYS A 67 9.71 13.88 -11.29
CA LYS A 67 10.37 14.54 -12.42
C LYS A 67 9.41 14.89 -13.57
N LYS A 68 8.25 14.23 -13.65
CA LYS A 68 7.26 14.42 -14.74
C LYS A 68 5.81 14.55 -14.27
N TYR A 69 5.51 14.12 -13.05
CA TYR A 69 4.15 14.03 -12.53
C TYR A 69 4.02 14.68 -11.17
N LYS A 70 2.81 15.08 -10.80
CA LYS A 70 2.51 15.53 -9.45
C LYS A 70 2.16 14.31 -8.60
N VAL A 71 3.10 13.87 -7.78
CA VAL A 71 2.99 12.62 -7.02
C VAL A 71 2.45 12.91 -5.62
N TYR A 72 1.32 12.29 -5.30
CA TYR A 72 0.76 12.24 -3.96
C TYR A 72 0.95 10.82 -3.40
N ALA A 73 1.25 10.71 -2.11
CA ALA A 73 1.22 9.45 -1.38
C ALA A 73 0.62 9.73 0.00
N LEU A 74 -0.26 8.88 0.51
CA LEU A 74 -0.89 9.05 1.82
C LEU A 74 -0.70 7.83 2.72
N ASP A 75 -0.59 8.08 4.02
CA ASP A 75 -0.68 7.05 5.04
C ASP A 75 -2.16 6.72 5.26
N LEU A 76 -2.51 5.47 5.03
CA LEU A 76 -3.86 4.98 5.31
C LEU A 76 -4.18 5.13 6.81
N LEU A 77 -5.43 5.48 7.14
CA LEU A 77 -5.86 5.63 8.54
C LEU A 77 -5.52 4.36 9.32
N GLY A 78 -4.95 4.50 10.52
CA GLY A 78 -4.44 3.38 11.31
C GLY A 78 -2.99 2.97 11.01
N PHE A 79 -2.35 3.53 9.97
CA PHE A 79 -0.97 3.25 9.58
C PHE A 79 -0.11 4.52 9.55
N GLY A 80 1.20 4.33 9.44
CA GLY A 80 2.18 5.42 9.34
C GLY A 80 1.93 6.54 10.34
N TRP A 81 2.10 7.79 9.93
CA TRP A 81 1.85 8.99 10.75
C TRP A 81 0.39 9.44 10.73
N SER A 82 -0.50 8.74 10.02
CA SER A 82 -1.94 8.97 10.16
C SER A 82 -2.45 8.48 11.52
N ASP A 83 -3.50 9.13 12.01
CA ASP A 83 -4.10 8.82 13.31
C ASP A 83 -4.41 7.32 13.47
N LYS A 84 -4.16 6.82 14.69
CA LYS A 84 -4.58 5.50 15.14
C LYS A 84 -6.00 5.57 15.72
N ALA A 85 -6.96 5.86 14.84
CA ALA A 85 -8.36 6.06 15.20
C ALA A 85 -9.01 4.77 15.76
N LEU A 86 -9.77 4.90 16.84
CA LEU A 86 -10.44 3.76 17.49
C LEU A 86 -11.82 3.46 16.86
N ILE A 87 -11.82 3.26 15.55
CA ILE A 87 -13.01 2.94 14.75
C ILE A 87 -13.02 1.46 14.35
N GLU A 88 -14.15 1.01 13.81
CA GLU A 88 -14.19 -0.29 13.13
C GLU A 88 -13.55 -0.16 11.76
N TYR A 89 -12.49 -0.94 11.53
CA TYR A 89 -11.78 -0.96 10.25
C TYR A 89 -12.35 -2.04 9.33
N ASP A 90 -12.71 -1.62 8.12
CA ASP A 90 -12.95 -2.51 6.99
C ASP A 90 -12.27 -1.97 5.72
N ALA A 91 -12.39 -2.70 4.61
CA ALA A 91 -11.79 -2.29 3.33
C ALA A 91 -12.33 -0.95 2.80
N MET A 92 -13.56 -0.59 3.18
CA MET A 92 -14.23 0.60 2.68
C MET A 92 -13.74 1.86 3.39
N VAL A 93 -13.29 1.77 4.64
CA VAL A 93 -12.67 2.92 5.34
C VAL A 93 -11.54 3.53 4.51
N TRP A 94 -10.63 2.71 3.98
CA TRP A 94 -9.52 3.22 3.17
C TRP A 94 -9.94 3.63 1.76
N THR A 95 -10.98 2.99 1.21
CA THR A 95 -11.56 3.41 -0.07
C THR A 95 -12.16 4.80 0.05
N ASP A 96 -12.99 5.04 1.07
CA ASP A 96 -13.57 6.35 1.39
C ASP A 96 -12.48 7.39 1.64
N GLN A 97 -11.44 7.03 2.42
CA GLN A 97 -10.33 7.93 2.71
C GLN A 97 -9.65 8.42 1.43
N VAL A 98 -9.35 7.52 0.51
CA VAL A 98 -8.65 7.88 -0.74
C VAL A 98 -9.59 8.62 -1.69
N ILE A 99 -10.87 8.27 -1.76
CA ILE A 99 -11.87 9.01 -2.54
C ILE A 99 -11.97 10.46 -2.06
N ASP A 100 -12.10 10.66 -0.74
CA ASP A 100 -12.20 12.00 -0.15
C ASP A 100 -10.87 12.75 -0.32
N PHE A 101 -9.72 12.08 -0.19
CA PHE A 101 -8.41 12.67 -0.48
C PHE A 101 -8.28 13.12 -1.95
N MET A 102 -8.78 12.32 -2.89
CA MET A 102 -8.81 12.71 -4.31
C MET A 102 -9.70 13.93 -4.54
N LYS A 103 -10.88 13.99 -3.92
CA LYS A 103 -11.82 15.12 -4.04
C LYS A 103 -11.32 16.40 -3.37
N GLU A 104 -10.69 16.28 -2.21
CA GLU A 104 -10.37 17.43 -1.33
C GLU A 104 -8.94 17.92 -1.47
N VAL A 105 -7.99 17.04 -1.79
CA VAL A 105 -6.55 17.37 -1.86
C VAL A 105 -6.05 17.32 -3.30
N VAL A 106 -6.33 16.24 -4.03
CA VAL A 106 -5.84 16.08 -5.42
C VAL A 106 -6.58 16.98 -6.39
N LYS A 107 -7.92 17.05 -6.29
CA LYS A 107 -8.86 17.91 -7.04
C LYS A 107 -8.82 17.80 -8.56
N GLU A 108 -8.14 16.79 -9.08
CA GLU A 108 -7.91 16.59 -10.51
C GLU A 108 -7.92 15.08 -10.81
N PRO A 109 -8.28 14.66 -12.04
CA PRO A 109 -8.20 13.26 -12.42
C PRO A 109 -6.77 12.72 -12.30
N ALA A 110 -6.63 11.53 -11.71
CA ALA A 110 -5.35 10.95 -11.32
C ALA A 110 -5.26 9.46 -11.68
N VAL A 111 -4.03 8.98 -11.80
CA VAL A 111 -3.76 7.53 -11.69
C VAL A 111 -3.63 7.15 -10.24
N VAL A 112 -4.19 6.01 -9.89
CA VAL A 112 -4.04 5.43 -8.56
C VAL A 112 -3.14 4.19 -8.65
N VAL A 113 -2.05 4.20 -7.90
CA VAL A 113 -1.06 3.13 -7.85
C VAL A 113 -1.07 2.53 -6.45
N GLY A 114 -1.13 1.21 -6.33
CA GLY A 114 -1.24 0.57 -5.02
C GLY A 114 -0.46 -0.74 -4.91
N ASN A 115 0.24 -0.91 -3.78
CA ASN A 115 0.88 -2.19 -3.44
C ASN A 115 0.05 -2.98 -2.43
N SER A 116 -0.09 -4.30 -2.64
CA SER A 116 -0.74 -5.20 -1.69
C SER A 116 -2.14 -4.71 -1.30
N LEU A 117 -2.39 -4.38 -0.02
CA LEU A 117 -3.63 -3.73 0.45
C LEU A 117 -3.99 -2.46 -0.34
N GLY A 118 -2.99 -1.62 -0.62
CA GLY A 118 -3.15 -0.41 -1.41
C GLY A 118 -3.61 -0.69 -2.84
N GLY A 119 -3.23 -1.84 -3.42
CA GLY A 119 -3.69 -2.25 -4.74
C GLY A 119 -5.20 -2.56 -4.76
N PHE A 120 -5.70 -3.29 -3.77
CA PHE A 120 -7.13 -3.55 -3.64
C PHE A 120 -7.92 -2.25 -3.38
N THR A 121 -7.34 -1.35 -2.59
CA THR A 121 -7.90 -0.01 -2.34
C THR A 121 -7.97 0.79 -3.65
N ALA A 122 -6.91 0.79 -4.45
CA ALA A 122 -6.87 1.48 -5.75
C ALA A 122 -7.97 1.00 -6.72
N LEU A 123 -8.19 -0.31 -6.80
CA LEU A 123 -9.29 -0.88 -7.58
C LEU A 123 -10.66 -0.39 -7.10
N SER A 124 -10.86 -0.38 -5.78
CA SER A 124 -12.13 0.02 -5.16
C SER A 124 -12.40 1.52 -5.37
N VAL A 125 -11.36 2.36 -5.29
CA VAL A 125 -11.43 3.80 -5.59
C VAL A 125 -11.80 4.04 -7.05
N ALA A 126 -11.24 3.27 -7.99
CA ALA A 126 -11.57 3.40 -9.41
C ALA A 126 -13.04 3.12 -9.73
N VAL A 127 -13.67 2.20 -8.97
CA VAL A 127 -15.11 1.93 -9.09
C VAL A 127 -15.96 2.98 -8.36
N GLY A 128 -15.47 3.49 -7.22
CA GLY A 128 -16.19 4.49 -6.42
C GLY A 128 -16.07 5.93 -6.92
N LEU A 129 -15.07 6.21 -7.76
CA LEU A 129 -14.78 7.54 -8.31
C LEU A 129 -14.33 7.48 -9.80
N PRO A 130 -15.11 6.86 -10.69
CA PRO A 130 -14.70 6.59 -12.07
C PRO A 130 -14.41 7.86 -12.88
N GLU A 131 -14.97 9.00 -12.51
CA GLU A 131 -14.77 10.28 -13.19
C GLU A 131 -13.42 10.95 -12.86
N GLN A 132 -12.78 10.58 -11.74
CA GLN A 132 -11.46 11.12 -11.36
C GLN A 132 -10.34 10.08 -11.46
N VAL A 133 -10.63 8.80 -11.65
CA VAL A 133 -9.57 7.79 -11.83
C VAL A 133 -9.34 7.52 -13.31
N THR A 134 -8.20 7.98 -13.82
CA THR A 134 -7.83 7.85 -15.24
C THR A 134 -7.12 6.55 -15.56
N GLY A 135 -6.62 5.85 -14.54
CA GLY A 135 -5.95 4.57 -14.68
C GLY A 135 -5.57 4.00 -13.31
N VAL A 136 -5.31 2.70 -13.27
CA VAL A 136 -4.88 2.00 -12.04
C VAL A 136 -3.62 1.20 -12.30
N ALA A 137 -2.68 1.21 -11.36
CA ALA A 137 -1.52 0.31 -11.37
C ALA A 137 -1.45 -0.51 -10.07
N LEU A 138 -1.34 -1.83 -10.21
CA LEU A 138 -1.30 -2.78 -9.11
C LEU A 138 0.09 -3.39 -8.97
N LEU A 139 0.63 -3.36 -7.77
CA LEU A 139 1.89 -3.98 -7.42
C LEU A 139 1.64 -5.09 -6.41
N ASN A 140 1.76 -6.36 -6.82
CA ASN A 140 1.54 -7.53 -5.95
C ASN A 140 0.26 -7.40 -5.09
N SER A 141 -0.83 -6.97 -5.73
CA SER A 141 -2.07 -6.56 -5.06
C SER A 141 -2.73 -7.68 -4.26
N ALA A 142 -3.24 -7.32 -3.09
CA ALA A 142 -4.16 -8.14 -2.32
C ALA A 142 -5.53 -8.25 -3.03
N GLY A 143 -6.45 -8.98 -2.40
CA GLY A 143 -7.77 -9.30 -2.94
C GLY A 143 -7.90 -10.77 -3.32
N GLN A 144 -9.13 -11.27 -3.27
CA GLN A 144 -9.49 -12.65 -3.59
C GLN A 144 -10.61 -12.66 -4.61
N PHE A 145 -10.64 -13.67 -5.47
CA PHE A 145 -11.81 -13.93 -6.32
C PHE A 145 -12.90 -14.63 -5.48
N ALA A 146 -14.18 -14.42 -5.81
CA ALA A 146 -15.29 -14.99 -5.04
C ALA A 146 -15.22 -16.51 -4.86
N ALA A 147 -14.71 -17.24 -5.86
CA ALA A 147 -14.52 -18.68 -5.78
C ALA A 147 -13.46 -19.11 -4.74
N GLU A 148 -12.46 -18.27 -4.48
CA GLU A 148 -11.43 -18.51 -3.46
C GLU A 148 -11.97 -18.17 -2.07
N SER A 149 -12.72 -17.06 -1.95
CA SER A 149 -13.33 -16.64 -0.69
C SER A 149 -14.33 -17.67 -0.15
N ARG A 150 -15.18 -18.24 -1.01
CA ARG A 150 -16.14 -19.29 -0.62
C ARG A 150 -15.45 -20.55 -0.05
N LYS A 151 -14.38 -21.01 -0.70
CA LYS A 151 -13.60 -22.16 -0.22
C LYS A 151 -13.00 -21.94 1.18
N ARG A 152 -12.64 -20.70 1.49
CA ARG A 152 -12.07 -20.32 2.79
C ARG A 152 -13.14 -20.24 3.88
N GLU A 153 -14.30 -19.66 3.57
CA GLU A 153 -15.44 -19.61 4.49
C GLU A 153 -15.90 -21.02 4.90
N GLU A 154 -16.01 -21.95 3.94
CA GLU A 154 -16.37 -23.35 4.20
C GLU A 154 -15.35 -24.07 5.12
N ALA A 155 -14.06 -23.73 4.99
CA ALA A 155 -12.99 -24.27 5.83
C ALA A 155 -12.96 -23.66 7.24
N ASP A 156 -13.30 -22.37 7.38
CA ASP A 156 -13.33 -21.68 8.67
C ASP A 156 -14.60 -22.05 9.48
N GLU A 157 -15.75 -22.25 8.83
CA GLU A 157 -16.99 -22.69 9.49
C GLU A 157 -16.87 -24.07 10.16
N THR A 158 -16.10 -24.98 9.55
CA THR A 158 -15.84 -26.33 10.10
C THR A 158 -14.97 -26.30 11.36
N VAL A 159 -14.19 -25.22 11.58
CA VAL A 159 -13.28 -25.06 12.73
C VAL A 159 -13.93 -24.23 13.85
N ILE A 160 -14.68 -23.18 13.50
CA ILE A 160 -15.25 -22.21 14.46
C ILE A 160 -16.46 -22.77 15.23
N THR A 161 -17.15 -23.77 14.70
CA THR A 161 -18.38 -24.34 15.29
C THR A 161 -18.19 -25.10 16.61
N LYS A 162 -16.96 -25.28 17.13
CA LYS A 162 -16.74 -26.21 18.26
C LYS A 162 -16.87 -25.65 19.69
N PHE A 163 -16.73 -24.36 20.01
CA PHE A 163 -16.90 -23.87 21.41
C PHE A 163 -17.19 -22.36 21.49
N ILE A 164 -18.29 -21.93 22.14
CA ILE A 164 -18.59 -20.48 22.32
C ILE A 164 -19.14 -20.11 23.72
N VAL A 165 -18.41 -19.19 24.39
CA VAL A 165 -18.97 -18.11 25.24
C VAL A 165 -18.27 -16.80 24.81
N LYS A 166 -19.02 -15.82 24.26
CA LYS A 166 -18.47 -14.68 23.50
C LYS A 166 -17.61 -13.65 24.28
N PRO A 167 -17.93 -13.23 25.52
CA PRO A 167 -17.18 -12.14 26.18
C PRO A 167 -15.77 -12.55 26.63
N LEU A 168 -15.62 -13.79 27.12
CA LEU A 168 -14.33 -14.33 27.55
C LEU A 168 -13.35 -14.46 26.36
N LYS A 169 -13.90 -14.71 25.17
CA LYS A 169 -13.14 -14.80 23.92
C LYS A 169 -12.54 -13.45 23.52
N GLU A 170 -13.27 -12.34 23.65
CA GLU A 170 -12.77 -11.03 23.24
C GLU A 170 -11.63 -10.54 24.14
N ILE A 171 -11.78 -10.66 25.46
CA ILE A 171 -10.72 -10.30 26.42
C ILE A 171 -9.47 -11.14 26.14
N PHE A 172 -9.64 -12.46 25.98
CA PHE A 172 -8.53 -13.35 25.65
C PHE A 172 -7.86 -12.99 24.32
N GLN A 173 -8.64 -12.72 23.27
CA GLN A 173 -8.12 -12.30 21.98
C GLN A 173 -7.36 -10.97 22.05
N ARG A 174 -7.84 -9.99 22.84
CA ARG A 174 -7.16 -8.71 23.05
C ARG A 174 -5.80 -8.89 23.71
N VAL A 175 -5.71 -9.76 24.73
CA VAL A 175 -4.43 -10.07 25.38
C VAL A 175 -3.47 -10.77 24.41
N VAL A 176 -3.94 -11.79 23.70
CA VAL A 176 -3.12 -12.55 22.74
C VAL A 176 -2.65 -11.68 21.58
N LEU A 177 -3.57 -10.95 20.93
CA LEU A 177 -3.25 -10.07 19.81
C LEU A 177 -2.45 -8.85 20.26
N GLY A 178 -2.64 -8.37 21.48
CA GLY A 178 -1.80 -7.33 22.08
C GLY A 178 -0.35 -7.79 22.26
N PHE A 179 -0.15 -9.02 22.74
CA PHE A 179 1.19 -9.62 22.81
C PHE A 179 1.81 -9.83 21.43
N LEU A 180 1.04 -10.36 20.47
CA LEU A 180 1.51 -10.54 19.09
C LEU A 180 1.85 -9.19 18.44
N PHE A 181 1.06 -8.15 18.66
CA PHE A 181 1.37 -6.80 18.20
C PHE A 181 2.66 -6.27 18.83
N TRP A 182 2.80 -6.41 20.16
CA TRP A 182 4.00 -5.97 20.87
C TRP A 182 5.27 -6.63 20.32
N GLN A 183 5.21 -7.92 19.98
CA GLN A 183 6.30 -8.63 19.31
C GLN A 183 6.47 -8.16 17.85
N ALA A 184 5.38 -8.01 17.10
CA ALA A 184 5.40 -7.64 15.69
C ALA A 184 5.98 -6.25 15.45
N LYS A 185 5.77 -5.29 16.37
CA LYS A 185 6.28 -3.92 16.22
C LYS A 185 7.76 -3.75 16.58
N GLN A 186 8.44 -4.79 17.05
CA GLN A 186 9.86 -4.69 17.38
C GLN A 186 10.69 -4.51 16.09
N PRO A 187 11.67 -3.58 16.05
CA PRO A 187 12.47 -3.31 14.85
C PRO A 187 13.07 -4.57 14.20
N SER A 188 13.67 -5.46 15.00
CA SER A 188 14.25 -6.72 14.51
C SER A 188 13.21 -7.67 13.91
N ARG A 189 11.96 -7.64 14.42
CA ARG A 189 10.87 -8.44 13.87
C ARG A 189 10.36 -7.86 12.56
N ILE A 190 10.23 -6.54 12.47
CA ILE A 190 9.88 -5.83 11.23
C ILE A 190 10.92 -6.13 10.14
N GLU A 191 12.20 -5.95 10.46
CA GLU A 191 13.31 -6.26 9.56
C GLU A 191 13.28 -7.71 9.08
N SER A 192 13.08 -8.66 10.00
CA SER A 192 12.97 -10.08 9.67
C SER A 192 11.79 -10.39 8.74
N VAL A 193 10.64 -9.73 8.92
CA VAL A 193 9.48 -9.90 8.04
C VAL A 193 9.75 -9.30 6.66
N LEU A 194 10.30 -8.09 6.59
CA LEU A 194 10.71 -7.48 5.32
C LEU A 194 11.70 -8.38 4.57
N LYS A 195 12.77 -8.83 5.24
CA LYS A 195 13.75 -9.77 4.65
C LYS A 195 13.15 -11.11 4.20
N SER A 196 12.01 -11.51 4.75
CA SER A 196 11.34 -12.75 4.34
C SER A 196 10.50 -12.61 3.07
N VAL A 197 10.18 -11.37 2.66
CA VAL A 197 9.34 -11.10 1.47
C VAL A 197 10.07 -10.36 0.35
N TYR A 198 11.32 -10.00 0.58
CA TYR A 198 12.23 -9.45 -0.43
C TYR A 198 13.16 -10.57 -0.90
N ILE A 199 13.46 -10.62 -2.19
CA ILE A 199 14.51 -11.48 -2.73
C ILE A 199 15.86 -10.79 -2.56
N ASP A 200 15.93 -9.53 -2.96
CA ASP A 200 17.04 -8.65 -2.63
C ASP A 200 16.67 -7.75 -1.44
N SER A 201 17.26 -8.02 -0.28
CA SER A 201 16.99 -7.25 0.93
C SER A 201 17.96 -6.08 1.17
N THR A 202 18.77 -5.69 0.19
CA THR A 202 19.70 -4.55 0.29
C THR A 202 18.99 -3.23 0.65
N ASN A 203 17.74 -3.07 0.22
CA ASN A 203 16.92 -1.91 0.55
C ASN A 203 16.21 -2.01 1.91
N VAL A 204 16.29 -3.14 2.62
CA VAL A 204 15.78 -3.23 4.00
C VAL A 204 16.80 -2.57 4.95
N ASP A 205 16.76 -1.24 4.99
CA ASP A 205 17.61 -0.39 5.82
C ASP A 205 16.92 0.10 7.10
N ASP A 206 17.70 0.73 7.98
CA ASP A 206 17.20 1.24 9.27
C ASP A 206 16.07 2.27 9.10
N TYR A 207 16.11 3.07 8.02
CA TYR A 207 15.07 4.07 7.76
C TYR A 207 13.73 3.44 7.41
N LEU A 208 13.73 2.35 6.62
CA LEU A 208 12.50 1.61 6.32
C LEU A 208 11.93 1.00 7.60
N VAL A 209 12.78 0.36 8.40
CA VAL A 209 12.38 -0.25 9.67
C VAL A 209 11.87 0.82 10.66
N GLU A 210 12.51 1.98 10.74
CA GLU A 210 12.07 3.10 11.59
C GLU A 210 10.71 3.65 11.12
N SER A 211 10.49 3.75 9.81
CA SER A 211 9.22 4.24 9.25
C SER A 211 8.00 3.39 9.63
N ILE A 212 8.22 2.13 10.02
CA ILE A 212 7.18 1.19 10.47
C ILE A 212 7.12 1.13 11.99
N SER A 213 8.28 1.01 12.65
CA SER A 213 8.35 0.81 14.10
C SER A 213 7.97 2.06 14.89
N LYS A 214 8.37 3.26 14.42
CA LYS A 214 8.13 4.52 15.14
C LYS A 214 6.64 4.83 15.26
N PRO A 215 5.81 4.79 14.20
CA PRO A 215 4.39 5.07 14.36
C PRO A 215 3.62 3.95 15.08
N ALA A 216 4.17 2.73 15.15
CA ALA A 216 3.63 1.64 15.97
C ALA A 216 3.86 1.82 17.48
N THR A 217 4.56 2.89 17.90
CA THR A 217 4.67 3.28 19.32
C THR A 217 3.46 4.07 19.83
N ASP A 218 2.58 4.53 18.95
CA ASP A 218 1.35 5.22 19.32
C ASP A 218 0.52 4.36 20.29
N PRO A 219 -0.04 4.96 21.37
CA PRO A 219 -0.76 4.23 22.41
C PRO A 219 -1.99 3.47 21.90
N ASN A 220 -2.60 3.92 20.80
CA ASN A 220 -3.76 3.27 20.19
C ASN A 220 -3.37 2.20 19.15
N ALA A 221 -2.10 2.12 18.74
CA ALA A 221 -1.69 1.21 17.66
C ALA A 221 -2.00 -0.26 17.95
N GLY A 222 -1.91 -0.69 19.21
CA GLY A 222 -2.27 -2.05 19.60
C GLY A 222 -3.76 -2.36 19.48
N GLU A 223 -4.61 -1.38 19.79
CA GLU A 223 -6.06 -1.52 19.61
C GLU A 223 -6.45 -1.50 18.14
N VAL A 224 -5.84 -0.61 17.35
CA VAL A 224 -6.02 -0.59 15.89
C VAL A 224 -5.62 -1.94 15.30
N TYR A 225 -4.46 -2.49 15.69
CA TYR A 225 -4.03 -3.81 15.24
C TYR A 225 -5.05 -4.90 15.61
N TYR A 226 -5.55 -4.92 16.85
CA TYR A 226 -6.60 -5.86 17.27
C TYR A 226 -7.84 -5.78 16.36
N ARG A 227 -8.33 -4.58 16.06
CA ARG A 227 -9.51 -4.37 15.20
C ARG A 227 -9.25 -4.80 13.75
N LEU A 228 -8.07 -4.50 13.22
CA LEU A 228 -7.65 -4.95 11.89
C LEU A 228 -7.60 -6.48 11.79
N MET A 229 -7.04 -7.15 12.79
CA MET A 229 -6.91 -8.61 12.80
C MET A 229 -8.25 -9.33 12.99
N THR A 230 -9.19 -8.73 13.73
CA THR A 230 -10.47 -9.39 14.09
C THR A 230 -11.66 -9.01 13.22
N ARG A 231 -11.58 -7.91 12.46
CA ARG A 231 -12.70 -7.40 11.65
C ARG A 231 -12.35 -7.30 10.18
N PHE A 232 -11.24 -6.66 9.84
CA PHE A 232 -10.85 -6.49 8.45
C PHE A 232 -10.42 -7.81 7.83
N LEU A 233 -9.46 -8.53 8.43
CA LEU A 233 -8.95 -9.78 7.85
C LEU A 233 -9.99 -10.90 7.78
N THR A 234 -11.00 -10.87 8.65
CA THR A 234 -12.07 -11.88 8.69
C THR A 234 -13.23 -11.57 7.74
N ASN A 235 -13.43 -10.32 7.35
CA ASN A 235 -14.56 -9.90 6.49
C ASN A 235 -14.16 -9.63 5.03
N GLN A 236 -12.95 -10.02 4.60
CA GLN A 236 -12.46 -9.76 3.25
C GLN A 236 -13.30 -10.40 2.13
N SER A 237 -14.12 -11.41 2.44
CA SER A 237 -14.95 -12.10 1.44
C SER A 237 -16.07 -11.24 0.83
N ARG A 238 -16.42 -10.12 1.47
CA ARG A 238 -17.51 -9.23 0.99
C ARG A 238 -17.15 -8.46 -0.28
N TYR A 239 -15.85 -8.24 -0.54
CA TYR A 239 -15.39 -7.44 -1.67
C TYR A 239 -14.37 -8.25 -2.48
N THR A 240 -14.83 -8.84 -3.57
CA THR A 240 -14.03 -9.75 -4.39
C THR A 240 -13.50 -9.06 -5.64
N LEU A 241 -12.35 -9.54 -6.15
CA LEU A 241 -11.70 -8.98 -7.33
C LEU A 241 -12.63 -8.98 -8.55
N ASP A 242 -13.40 -10.05 -8.77
CA ASP A 242 -14.36 -10.15 -9.86
C ASP A 242 -15.50 -9.11 -9.76
N SER A 243 -15.94 -8.78 -8.53
CA SER A 243 -16.97 -7.76 -8.31
C SER A 243 -16.48 -6.35 -8.64
N VAL A 244 -15.21 -6.05 -8.35
CA VAL A 244 -14.62 -4.73 -8.58
C VAL A 244 -14.18 -4.60 -10.05
N LEU A 245 -13.44 -5.58 -10.58
CA LEU A 245 -12.94 -5.57 -11.95
C LEU A 245 -14.06 -5.54 -13.00
N SER A 246 -15.21 -6.15 -12.74
CA SER A 246 -16.36 -6.11 -13.67
C SER A 246 -17.00 -4.73 -13.81
N LYS A 247 -16.71 -3.80 -12.90
CA LYS A 247 -17.23 -2.42 -12.91
C LYS A 247 -16.20 -1.40 -13.37
N MET A 248 -14.92 -1.77 -13.44
CA MET A 248 -13.86 -0.87 -13.86
C MET A 248 -13.90 -0.59 -15.37
N THR A 249 -13.59 0.64 -15.74
CA THR A 249 -13.57 1.10 -17.14
C THR A 249 -12.22 1.66 -17.56
N CYS A 250 -11.38 2.08 -16.62
CA CYS A 250 -10.09 2.68 -16.90
C CYS A 250 -8.99 1.62 -17.19
N PRO A 251 -7.93 1.98 -17.93
CA PRO A 251 -6.77 1.11 -18.14
C PRO A 251 -6.15 0.61 -16.83
N LEU A 252 -5.68 -0.64 -16.86
CA LEU A 252 -5.06 -1.32 -15.71
C LEU A 252 -3.62 -1.74 -16.04
N LEU A 253 -2.66 -1.39 -15.19
CA LEU A 253 -1.31 -1.95 -15.20
C LEU A 253 -1.14 -2.93 -14.04
N LEU A 254 -0.60 -4.10 -14.34
CA LEU A 254 -0.17 -5.08 -13.36
C LEU A 254 1.36 -5.12 -13.38
N VAL A 255 2.00 -4.78 -12.28
CA VAL A 255 3.45 -4.91 -12.09
C VAL A 255 3.65 -5.94 -10.99
N TRP A 256 4.30 -7.06 -11.28
CA TRP A 256 4.30 -8.20 -10.37
C TRP A 256 5.70 -8.73 -10.12
N GLY A 257 6.09 -8.79 -8.85
CA GLY A 257 7.21 -9.61 -8.40
C GLY A 257 6.82 -11.08 -8.45
N ASP A 258 7.44 -11.85 -9.34
CA ASP A 258 7.11 -13.26 -9.58
C ASP A 258 7.57 -14.18 -8.45
N LEU A 259 8.50 -13.71 -7.62
CA LEU A 259 9.10 -14.46 -6.52
C LEU A 259 8.45 -14.09 -5.18
N ASP A 260 7.34 -13.36 -5.21
CA ASP A 260 6.55 -13.00 -4.03
C ASP A 260 6.03 -14.25 -3.30
N PRO A 261 6.43 -14.46 -2.02
CA PRO A 261 6.02 -15.63 -1.25
C PRO A 261 4.56 -15.56 -0.76
N TRP A 262 3.92 -14.40 -0.85
CA TRP A 262 2.55 -14.16 -0.38
C TRP A 262 1.56 -14.10 -1.54
N VAL A 263 1.91 -13.38 -2.61
CA VAL A 263 1.01 -13.15 -3.75
C VAL A 263 1.70 -13.46 -5.07
N GLY A 264 1.80 -14.74 -5.39
CA GLY A 264 2.45 -15.21 -6.61
C GLY A 264 1.79 -14.74 -7.94
N PRO A 265 2.50 -14.91 -9.06
CA PRO A 265 2.16 -14.33 -10.37
C PRO A 265 0.86 -14.88 -10.98
N ALA A 266 0.43 -16.08 -10.56
CA ALA A 266 -0.84 -16.67 -11.00
C ALA A 266 -2.05 -15.75 -10.74
N LYS A 267 -1.98 -14.90 -9.71
CA LYS A 267 -3.03 -13.90 -9.45
C LYS A 267 -3.05 -12.81 -10.53
N ALA A 268 -1.89 -12.30 -10.93
CA ALA A 268 -1.78 -11.28 -11.96
C ALA A 268 -2.32 -11.81 -13.30
N GLU A 269 -1.98 -13.05 -13.66
CA GLU A 269 -2.49 -13.72 -14.87
C GLU A 269 -4.01 -13.87 -14.85
N LYS A 270 -4.57 -14.23 -13.69
CA LYS A 270 -6.02 -14.35 -13.53
C LYS A 270 -6.73 -13.00 -13.64
N ILE A 271 -6.15 -11.93 -13.09
CA ILE A 271 -6.67 -10.56 -13.25
C ILE A 271 -6.60 -10.16 -14.73
N LYS A 272 -5.47 -10.40 -15.40
CA LYS A 272 -5.29 -10.10 -16.82
C LYS A 272 -6.31 -10.83 -17.71
N ALA A 273 -6.54 -12.11 -17.43
CA ALA A 273 -7.52 -12.92 -18.16
C ALA A 273 -8.96 -12.43 -17.94
N PHE A 274 -9.26 -11.90 -16.74
CA PHE A 274 -10.58 -11.37 -16.41
C PHE A 274 -10.82 -9.96 -16.98
N TYR A 275 -9.80 -9.09 -16.94
CA TYR A 275 -9.89 -7.68 -17.35
C TYR A 275 -8.97 -7.41 -18.54
N SER A 276 -9.53 -7.45 -19.76
CA SER A 276 -8.75 -7.38 -21.01
C SER A 276 -8.07 -6.04 -21.27
N ASN A 277 -8.58 -4.94 -20.73
CA ASN A 277 -7.94 -3.62 -20.77
C ASN A 277 -6.79 -3.52 -19.75
N SER A 278 -5.88 -4.49 -19.78
CA SER A 278 -4.76 -4.58 -18.85
C SER A 278 -3.41 -4.90 -19.52
N SER A 279 -2.36 -4.27 -19.01
CA SER A 279 -0.96 -4.60 -19.27
C SER A 279 -0.37 -5.35 -18.08
N LEU A 280 0.56 -6.26 -18.33
CA LEU A 280 1.23 -7.05 -17.28
C LEU A 280 2.74 -6.99 -17.49
N VAL A 281 3.46 -6.67 -16.42
CA VAL A 281 4.91 -6.60 -16.34
C VAL A 281 5.38 -7.52 -15.22
N HIS A 282 6.16 -8.54 -15.59
CA HIS A 282 6.79 -9.47 -14.67
C HIS A 282 8.16 -8.96 -14.24
N LEU A 283 8.44 -9.04 -12.93
CA LEU A 283 9.68 -8.62 -12.32
C LEU A 283 10.26 -9.77 -11.49
N GLN A 284 11.59 -9.90 -11.50
CA GLN A 284 12.30 -10.79 -10.59
C GLN A 284 12.47 -10.11 -9.23
N ALA A 285 11.37 -10.06 -8.47
CA ALA A 285 11.28 -9.41 -7.16
C ALA A 285 10.26 -10.13 -6.27
N GLY A 286 10.28 -9.81 -4.99
CA GLY A 286 9.34 -10.28 -3.98
C GLY A 286 8.07 -9.44 -3.89
N HIS A 287 7.55 -9.29 -2.67
CA HIS A 287 6.22 -8.69 -2.41
C HIS A 287 6.18 -7.16 -2.57
N CYS A 288 7.32 -6.49 -2.41
CA CYS A 288 7.41 -5.04 -2.38
C CYS A 288 8.30 -4.52 -3.53
N PRO A 289 7.97 -4.82 -4.81
CA PRO A 289 8.87 -4.56 -5.92
C PRO A 289 9.21 -3.07 -6.09
N HIS A 290 8.34 -2.18 -5.63
CA HIS A 290 8.53 -0.73 -5.68
C HIS A 290 9.70 -0.23 -4.83
N ASP A 291 10.02 -0.93 -3.74
CA ASP A 291 11.17 -0.64 -2.88
C ASP A 291 12.33 -1.61 -3.11
N GLU A 292 12.04 -2.85 -3.54
CA GLU A 292 13.06 -3.87 -3.81
C GLU A 292 13.81 -3.63 -5.13
N VAL A 293 13.08 -3.39 -6.23
CA VAL A 293 13.63 -3.16 -7.57
C VAL A 293 13.08 -1.84 -8.16
N PRO A 294 13.30 -0.70 -7.48
CA PRO A 294 12.61 0.55 -7.76
C PRO A 294 12.80 1.04 -9.20
N GLU A 295 13.97 0.87 -9.80
CA GLU A 295 14.25 1.29 -11.17
C GLU A 295 13.36 0.56 -12.18
N ALA A 296 13.14 -0.74 -11.99
CA ALA A 296 12.30 -1.55 -12.88
C ALA A 296 10.81 -1.17 -12.74
N VAL A 297 10.35 -0.92 -11.51
CA VAL A 297 8.99 -0.45 -11.25
C VAL A 297 8.77 0.96 -11.82
N ASN A 298 9.69 1.88 -11.57
CA ASN A 298 9.60 3.25 -12.08
C ASN A 298 9.57 3.25 -13.61
N LYS A 299 10.42 2.45 -14.26
CA LYS A 299 10.39 2.28 -15.72
C LYS A 299 9.04 1.76 -16.21
N ALA A 300 8.52 0.70 -15.59
CA ALA A 300 7.22 0.12 -15.97
C ALA A 300 6.07 1.12 -15.84
N LEU A 301 6.05 1.89 -14.75
CA LEU A 301 5.06 2.96 -14.52
C LEU A 301 5.20 4.07 -15.57
N LEU A 302 6.41 4.61 -15.75
CA LEU A 302 6.65 5.72 -16.68
C LEU A 302 6.32 5.36 -18.14
N ASP A 303 6.71 4.17 -18.58
CA ASP A 303 6.40 3.67 -19.93
C ASP A 303 4.90 3.58 -20.13
N TRP A 304 4.19 2.96 -19.18
CA TRP A 304 2.74 2.79 -19.27
C TRP A 304 1.98 4.13 -19.20
N LEU A 305 2.38 5.03 -18.31
CA LEU A 305 1.81 6.37 -18.18
C LEU A 305 1.97 7.17 -19.47
N SER A 306 3.12 7.06 -20.15
CA SER A 306 3.39 7.80 -21.40
C SER A 306 2.48 7.40 -22.57
N ILE A 307 1.97 6.16 -22.56
CA ILE A 307 1.07 5.63 -23.59
C ILE A 307 -0.38 5.96 -23.27
N ASN A 308 -0.77 5.84 -21.99
CA ASN A 308 -2.17 5.85 -21.60
C ASN A 308 -2.66 7.22 -21.10
N ILE A 309 -1.75 8.16 -20.82
CA ILE A 309 -2.11 9.42 -20.17
C ILE A 309 -1.39 10.57 -20.87
N ALA A 310 -2.19 11.49 -21.41
CA ALA A 310 -1.69 12.76 -21.91
C ALA A 310 -1.03 13.53 -20.75
N SER A 311 0.28 13.76 -20.84
CA SER A 311 1.00 14.58 -19.87
C SER A 311 0.54 16.03 -20.02
N LYS A 312 0.12 16.66 -18.92
CA LYS A 312 0.12 18.14 -18.86
C LYS A 312 1.58 18.60 -18.91
N PRO A 313 1.94 19.58 -19.75
CA PRO A 313 3.29 20.14 -19.72
C PRO A 313 3.58 20.72 -18.33
N ALA A 314 4.78 20.47 -17.80
CA ALA A 314 5.25 21.10 -16.57
C ALA A 314 5.23 22.62 -16.73
N SER A 315 4.79 23.36 -15.69
CA SER A 315 4.76 24.81 -15.76
C SER A 315 6.19 25.33 -15.94
N PRO A 316 6.44 26.33 -16.81
CA PRO A 316 7.77 26.88 -16.97
C PRO A 316 8.24 27.46 -15.63
N ILE A 317 9.43 27.06 -15.19
CA ILE A 317 10.11 27.62 -14.03
C ILE A 317 10.26 29.12 -14.29
N VAL A 318 9.47 29.94 -13.60
CA VAL A 318 9.62 31.39 -13.63
C VAL A 318 10.86 31.69 -12.79
N LEU A 319 11.99 31.89 -13.46
CA LEU A 319 13.15 32.52 -12.85
C LEU A 319 12.80 34.00 -12.62
N GLU A 320 12.44 34.35 -11.40
CA GLU A 320 12.40 35.76 -10.98
C GLU A 320 13.82 36.33 -11.07
N THR A 321 14.00 37.31 -11.95
CA THR A 321 15.20 38.15 -12.08
C THR A 321 15.14 39.35 -11.16
#